data_AF-A0A8H7Y802-F1
#
_entry.id   AF-A0A8H7Y802-F1
#
_cell.length_a   1.000
_cell.length_b   1.000
_cell.length_c   1.000
_cell.angle_alpha   90.00
_cell.angle_beta   90.00
_cell.angle_gamma   90.00
#
_symmetry.space_group_name_H-M   'P 1'
#
loop_
_entity.id
_entity.type
_entity.pdbx_description
1 polymer ?
#
loop_
_entity_poly.entity_id
_entity_poly.type
_entity_poly.pdbx_seq_one_letter_code
_entity_poly.pdbx_strand_id
1 'polypeptide(L)'
;MAWSSLKHCNIKGTNNAAKAPNGNMTLLIDNVGDNTPSESAAYNQDDGRWHPKVSAYRLSVITTTIAFGTAKAISFQTGNTFISTTLEWAAGTVIATIFFSVSSYDSIDRGQSNLPNCLAWFFEVESLNCVWSTFEFLFTFKRPRYSSKECVHDLHAYASHPLFTYYQLLVCTTVSTFGLSKAMLAYFTNQSVVMNWMDWTFAVPTTTIFYILGLYEYNNNARIWPSFYLYDRKRALSLGLMSSIGITISLACILGISVFGFYYVWGSPDILEKPSRHDSKDSKEFVIPHLRRRLNSLKISDVALRTTFKYTVHIVVIS
;
A
#
# COMPACT_ATOMS: atom_id res chain seq x y z
N MET A 1 9.53 16.52 -3.56
CA MET A 1 10.61 17.29 -4.21
C MET A 1 11.11 16.50 -5.40
N ALA A 2 11.35 17.20 -6.52
CA ALA A 2 11.89 16.71 -7.80
C ALA A 2 10.96 15.86 -8.69
N TRP A 3 10.09 16.55 -9.44
CA TRP A 3 9.58 16.06 -10.73
C TRP A 3 9.84 17.14 -11.78
N SER A 4 11.10 17.26 -12.20
CA SER A 4 11.53 18.04 -13.35
C SER A 4 12.45 17.16 -14.20
N SER A 5 11.85 16.19 -14.90
CA SER A 5 12.54 15.48 -15.98
C SER A 5 11.59 15.30 -17.16
N LEU A 6 11.16 16.44 -17.69
CA LEU A 6 10.71 16.58 -19.08
C LEU A 6 11.96 16.43 -19.96
N LYS A 7 12.30 15.21 -20.34
CA LYS A 7 13.22 14.99 -21.45
C LYS A 7 12.43 15.07 -22.75
N HIS A 8 12.83 16.06 -23.55
CA HIS A 8 12.49 16.23 -24.96
C HIS A 8 12.42 14.90 -25.70
N CYS A 9 11.20 14.46 -26.03
CA CYS A 9 10.99 13.60 -27.17
C CYS A 9 11.01 14.52 -28.41
N ASN A 10 12.19 14.68 -28.99
CA ASN A 10 12.37 15.41 -30.25
C ASN A 10 11.85 14.51 -31.38
N ILE A 11 10.54 14.57 -31.62
CA ILE A 11 9.92 13.98 -32.80
C ILE A 11 10.45 14.77 -34.00
N LYS A 12 11.49 14.24 -34.65
CA LYS A 12 11.89 14.67 -35.99
C LYS A 12 10.72 14.37 -36.93
N GLY A 13 9.85 15.35 -37.11
CA GLY A 13 8.92 15.40 -38.22
C GLY A 13 9.72 15.48 -39.52
N THR A 14 9.78 14.39 -40.26
CA THR A 14 10.21 14.41 -41.65
C THR A 14 9.13 15.11 -42.46
N ASN A 15 9.31 16.41 -42.66
CA ASN A 15 8.52 17.21 -43.61
C ASN A 15 8.85 16.75 -45.04
N ASN A 16 8.18 15.69 -45.50
CA ASN A 16 8.09 15.41 -46.92
C ASN A 16 6.97 16.29 -47.49
N ALA A 17 7.36 17.49 -47.93
CA ALA A 17 6.52 18.36 -48.75
C ALA A 17 6.32 17.72 -50.13
N ALA A 18 5.26 16.90 -50.25
CA ALA A 18 4.78 16.42 -51.54
C ALA A 18 4.00 17.55 -52.22
N LYS A 19 4.64 18.11 -53.24
CA LYS A 19 4.11 19.05 -54.23
C LYS A 19 2.89 18.42 -54.92
N ALA A 20 1.73 19.08 -54.84
CA ALA A 20 0.50 18.66 -55.52
C ALA A 20 0.63 18.78 -57.05
N PRO A 21 0.28 17.73 -57.82
CA PRO A 21 -0.14 17.88 -59.20
C PRO A 21 -1.67 17.92 -59.26
N ASN A 22 -2.19 19.04 -59.75
CA ASN A 22 -3.58 19.16 -60.19
C ASN A 22 -3.82 18.18 -61.34
N GLY A 23 -4.60 17.13 -61.08
CA GLY A 23 -5.03 16.17 -62.08
C GLY A 23 -6.32 15.50 -61.63
N ASN A 24 -7.38 15.69 -62.42
CA ASN A 24 -8.69 15.05 -62.24
C ASN A 24 -8.52 13.53 -62.14
N MET A 25 -8.78 12.97 -60.95
CA MET A 25 -8.67 11.55 -60.67
C MET A 25 -10.06 10.92 -60.66
N THR A 26 -10.34 10.24 -61.75
CA THR A 26 -11.49 9.36 -61.96
C THR A 26 -11.48 8.26 -60.89
N LEU A 27 -12.60 8.16 -60.18
CA LEU A 27 -12.89 7.19 -59.13
C LEU A 27 -12.97 5.78 -59.75
N LEU A 28 -11.84 5.07 -59.82
CA LEU A 28 -11.81 3.62 -60.01
C LEU A 28 -11.76 2.97 -58.63
N ILE A 29 -12.92 2.46 -58.22
CA ILE A 29 -13.09 1.57 -57.09
C ILE A 29 -12.55 0.20 -57.52
N ASP A 30 -11.25 -0.01 -57.38
CA ASP A 30 -10.67 -1.35 -57.45
C ASP A 30 -10.97 -2.05 -56.13
N ASN A 31 -11.99 -2.90 -56.16
CA ASN A 31 -12.26 -3.93 -55.16
C ASN A 31 -11.12 -4.97 -55.20
N VAL A 32 -9.96 -4.62 -54.65
CA VAL A 32 -8.94 -5.62 -54.29
C VAL A 32 -9.44 -6.32 -53.04
N GLY A 33 -9.98 -7.53 -53.26
CA GLY A 33 -10.33 -8.47 -52.21
C GLY A 33 -9.07 -8.89 -51.45
N ASP A 34 -8.74 -8.12 -50.41
CA ASP A 34 -7.69 -8.46 -49.47
C ASP A 34 -8.22 -9.55 -48.54
N ASN A 35 -8.03 -10.80 -48.95
CA ASN A 35 -8.29 -11.99 -48.14
C ASN A 35 -7.21 -12.18 -47.06
N THR A 36 -6.69 -11.10 -46.46
CA THR A 36 -5.92 -11.20 -45.23
C THR A 36 -6.81 -11.88 -44.19
N PRO A 37 -6.43 -13.08 -43.69
CA PRO A 37 -7.21 -13.77 -42.68
C PRO A 37 -7.33 -12.81 -41.51
N SER A 38 -8.57 -12.42 -41.22
CA SER A 38 -8.88 -11.45 -40.20
C SER A 38 -8.30 -11.94 -38.86
N GLU A 39 -7.23 -11.27 -38.43
CA GLU A 39 -6.53 -11.42 -37.15
C GLU A 39 -7.46 -11.20 -35.94
N SER A 40 -8.72 -10.86 -36.19
CA SER A 40 -9.81 -10.82 -35.22
C SER A 40 -10.27 -12.18 -34.69
N ALA A 41 -9.83 -13.31 -35.26
CA ALA A 41 -10.17 -14.66 -34.77
C ALA A 41 -9.25 -15.20 -33.66
N ALA A 42 -8.12 -14.55 -33.37
CA ALA A 42 -7.15 -15.02 -32.38
C ALA A 42 -7.36 -14.48 -30.96
N TYR A 43 -8.37 -13.62 -30.74
CA TYR A 43 -8.80 -13.16 -29.42
C TYR A 43 -9.98 -14.00 -28.90
N ASN A 44 -9.88 -15.33 -29.00
CA ASN A 44 -10.61 -16.20 -28.07
C ASN A 44 -9.96 -16.01 -26.69
N GLN A 45 -10.38 -14.92 -26.06
CA GLN A 45 -9.96 -14.48 -24.75
C GLN A 45 -10.44 -15.54 -23.76
N ASP A 46 -9.54 -16.46 -23.42
CA ASP A 46 -9.73 -17.39 -22.31
C ASP A 46 -10.33 -16.59 -21.14
N ASP A 47 -11.55 -16.95 -20.71
CA ASP A 47 -12.33 -16.28 -19.63
C ASP A 47 -11.66 -16.34 -18.24
N GLY A 48 -10.37 -16.64 -18.19
CA GLY A 48 -9.55 -16.60 -17.00
C GLY A 48 -9.58 -15.21 -16.38
N ARG A 49 -9.84 -15.16 -15.07
CA ARG A 49 -9.68 -13.92 -14.30
C ARG A 49 -8.24 -13.43 -14.47
N TRP A 50 -8.10 -12.22 -14.97
CA TRP A 50 -6.81 -11.57 -15.08
C TRP A 50 -6.31 -11.20 -13.67
N HIS A 51 -5.03 -11.45 -13.43
CA HIS A 51 -4.36 -11.05 -12.20
C HIS A 51 -3.02 -10.38 -12.53
N PRO A 52 -2.61 -9.36 -11.74
CA PRO A 52 -1.35 -8.68 -11.98
C PRO A 52 -0.18 -9.65 -11.87
N LYS A 53 0.77 -9.55 -12.80
CA LYS A 53 2.01 -10.34 -12.74
C LYS A 53 2.78 -9.92 -11.49
N VAL A 54 3.08 -10.87 -10.61
CA VAL A 54 3.98 -10.64 -9.47
C VAL A 54 5.38 -11.05 -9.89
N SER A 55 6.14 -10.10 -10.42
CA SER A 55 7.55 -10.30 -10.78
C SER A 55 8.43 -10.45 -9.53
N ALA A 56 9.64 -10.99 -9.70
CA ALA A 56 10.61 -11.08 -8.61
C ALA A 56 10.96 -9.70 -8.02
N TYR A 57 11.00 -8.65 -8.86
CA TYR A 57 11.07 -7.26 -8.40
C TYR A 57 9.98 -6.91 -7.38
N ARG A 58 8.71 -7.12 -7.76
CA ARG A 58 7.57 -6.75 -6.92
C ARG A 58 7.57 -7.52 -5.59
N LEU A 59 7.92 -8.80 -5.66
CA LEU A 59 8.08 -9.62 -4.46
C LEU A 59 9.23 -9.14 -3.58
N SER A 60 10.36 -8.73 -4.16
CA SER A 60 11.50 -8.19 -3.39
C SER A 60 11.15 -6.92 -2.63
N VAL A 61 10.34 -6.02 -3.22
CA VAL A 61 9.86 -4.81 -2.54
C VAL A 61 9.03 -5.17 -1.31
N ILE A 62 8.11 -6.14 -1.44
CA ILE A 62 7.28 -6.62 -0.32
C ILE A 62 8.16 -7.30 0.74
N THR A 63 9.03 -8.23 0.33
CA THR A 63 9.89 -8.98 1.25
C THR A 63 10.85 -8.07 2.01
N THR A 64 11.47 -7.10 1.36
CA THR A 64 12.35 -6.13 2.03
C THR A 64 11.58 -5.24 3.00
N THR A 65 10.35 -4.82 2.65
CA THR A 65 9.49 -4.07 3.58
C THR A 65 9.17 -4.88 4.84
N ILE A 66 8.80 -6.16 4.69
CA ILE A 66 8.54 -7.06 5.82
C ILE A 66 9.82 -7.33 6.64
N ALA A 67 10.94 -7.60 5.97
CA ALA A 67 12.22 -7.88 6.61
C ALA A 67 12.72 -6.67 7.40
N PHE A 68 12.60 -5.47 6.83
CA PHE A 68 13.00 -4.24 7.48
C PHE A 68 12.11 -3.90 8.68
N GLY A 69 10.79 -4.06 8.54
CA GLY A 69 9.85 -3.94 9.65
C GLY A 69 10.20 -4.91 10.79
N THR A 70 10.47 -6.18 10.46
CA THR A 70 10.81 -7.21 11.45
C THR A 70 12.15 -6.94 12.12
N ALA A 71 13.18 -6.57 11.35
CA ALA A 71 14.50 -6.21 11.89
C ALA A 71 14.40 -5.01 12.84
N LYS A 72 13.57 -4.02 12.52
CA LYS A 72 13.28 -2.88 13.40
C LYS A 72 12.62 -3.33 14.70
N ALA A 73 11.60 -4.18 14.64
CA ALA A 73 10.91 -4.70 15.82
C ALA A 73 11.87 -5.46 16.76
N ILE A 74 12.74 -6.31 16.20
CA ILE A 74 13.75 -7.06 16.96
C ILE A 74 14.80 -6.12 17.57
N SER A 75 15.33 -5.18 16.79
CA SER A 75 16.34 -4.22 17.26
C SER A 75 15.81 -3.41 18.46
N PHE A 76 14.53 -3.04 18.39
CA PHE A 76 13.90 -2.32 19.48
C PHE A 76 13.78 -3.16 20.76
N GLN A 77 13.46 -4.47 20.65
CA GLN A 77 13.41 -5.36 21.82
C GLN A 77 14.78 -5.47 22.53
N THR A 78 15.88 -5.33 21.79
CA THR A 78 17.24 -5.37 22.37
C THR A 78 17.66 -4.08 23.09
N GLY A 79 16.79 -3.05 23.14
CA GLY A 79 17.06 -1.80 23.85
C GLY A 79 17.95 -0.80 23.10
N ASN A 80 18.33 -1.10 21.85
CA ASN A 80 19.23 -0.26 21.05
C ASN A 80 18.47 0.77 20.21
N THR A 81 17.98 1.82 20.87
CA THR A 81 17.06 2.81 20.28
C THR A 81 17.74 3.74 19.26
N PHE A 82 18.97 4.17 19.50
CA PHE A 82 19.69 5.10 18.63
C PHE A 82 20.03 4.50 17.26
N ILE A 83 20.50 3.26 17.24
CA ILE A 83 20.86 2.57 15.99
C ILE A 83 19.60 2.30 15.15
N SER A 84 18.46 2.04 15.79
CA SER A 84 17.19 1.79 15.10
C SER A 84 16.72 2.98 14.26
N THR A 85 16.82 4.22 14.78
CA THR A 85 16.33 5.40 14.05
C THR A 85 17.25 5.76 12.88
N THR A 86 18.57 5.72 13.05
CA THR A 86 19.49 6.03 11.95
C THR A 86 19.42 4.99 10.85
N LEU A 87 19.33 3.70 11.20
CA LEU A 87 19.09 2.64 10.21
C LEU A 87 17.77 2.83 9.50
N GLU A 88 16.70 3.20 10.21
CA GLU A 88 15.39 3.48 9.63
C GLU A 88 15.45 4.50 8.51
N TRP A 89 16.05 5.67 8.77
CA TRP A 89 16.15 6.73 7.77
C TRP A 89 17.14 6.39 6.66
N ALA A 90 18.34 5.93 7.00
CA ALA A 90 19.39 5.68 6.01
C ALA A 90 19.04 4.48 5.11
N ALA A 91 18.74 3.33 5.70
CA ALA A 91 18.42 2.13 4.92
C ALA A 91 17.08 2.28 4.20
N GLY A 92 16.07 2.87 4.84
CA GLY A 92 14.78 3.14 4.20
C GLY A 92 14.91 4.02 2.96
N THR A 93 15.65 5.14 3.07
CA THR A 93 15.86 6.07 1.94
C THR A 93 16.67 5.42 0.81
N VAL A 94 17.76 4.73 1.15
CA VAL A 94 18.62 4.06 0.15
C VAL A 94 17.85 2.97 -0.58
N ILE A 95 17.17 2.08 0.15
CA ILE A 95 16.39 0.98 -0.43
C ILE A 95 15.24 1.54 -1.29
N ALA A 96 14.50 2.53 -0.79
CA ALA A 96 13.43 3.17 -1.55
C ALA A 96 13.95 3.84 -2.82
N THR A 97 15.12 4.48 -2.78
CA THR A 97 15.75 5.10 -3.96
C THR A 97 16.18 4.06 -4.98
N ILE A 98 16.75 2.94 -4.53
CA ILE A 98 17.13 1.81 -5.40
C ILE A 98 15.88 1.25 -6.07
N PHE A 99 14.83 0.93 -5.31
CA PHE A 99 13.59 0.42 -5.88
C PHE A 99 12.91 1.43 -6.80
N PHE A 100 12.88 2.71 -6.43
CA PHE A 100 12.35 3.75 -7.31
C PHE A 100 13.10 3.81 -8.65
N SER A 101 14.43 3.72 -8.59
CA SER A 101 15.28 3.70 -9.79
C SER A 101 15.01 2.46 -10.64
N VAL A 102 14.93 1.28 -10.01
CA VAL A 102 14.63 0.01 -10.67
C VAL A 102 13.20 0.00 -11.25
N SER A 103 12.25 0.65 -10.58
CA SER A 103 10.85 0.77 -11.01
C SER A 103 10.71 1.47 -12.37
N SER A 104 11.66 2.32 -12.74
CA SER A 104 11.64 2.98 -14.05
C SER A 104 11.86 1.98 -15.21
N TYR A 105 12.51 0.85 -14.93
CA TYR A 105 12.72 -0.22 -15.91
C TYR A 105 11.51 -1.16 -16.02
N ASP A 106 10.65 -1.27 -14.98
CA ASP A 106 9.40 -2.06 -15.03
C ASP A 106 8.46 -1.53 -16.14
N SER A 107 8.52 -0.22 -16.43
CA SER A 107 7.77 0.36 -17.56
C SER A 107 8.38 0.09 -18.94
N ILE A 108 9.68 -0.20 -19.03
CA ILE A 108 10.41 -0.38 -20.30
C ILE A 108 10.26 -1.81 -20.84
N ASP A 109 10.16 -2.80 -19.94
CA ASP A 109 9.94 -4.23 -20.24
C ASP A 109 8.70 -4.49 -21.13
N ARG A 110 7.76 -3.54 -21.16
CA ARG A 110 6.47 -3.64 -21.84
C ARG A 110 6.49 -3.48 -23.36
N GLY A 111 7.66 -3.36 -24.00
CA GLY A 111 7.71 -3.34 -25.46
C GLY A 111 9.02 -2.87 -26.08
N GLN A 112 10.02 -2.49 -25.28
CA GLN A 112 11.27 -1.96 -25.81
C GLN A 112 12.46 -2.81 -25.38
N SER A 113 13.15 -3.36 -26.37
CA SER A 113 14.26 -4.34 -26.27
C SER A 113 15.57 -3.80 -25.67
N ASN A 114 15.53 -2.67 -24.94
CA ASN A 114 16.72 -2.02 -24.41
C ASN A 114 17.00 -2.37 -22.93
N LEU A 115 16.37 -3.41 -22.39
CA LEU A 115 16.61 -3.84 -21.02
C LEU A 115 17.98 -4.56 -20.93
N PRO A 116 18.85 -4.21 -19.97
CA PRO A 116 20.11 -4.94 -19.77
C PRO A 116 19.83 -6.43 -19.51
N ASN A 117 20.49 -7.33 -20.24
CA ASN A 117 20.32 -8.78 -20.11
C ASN A 117 20.46 -9.29 -18.66
N CYS A 118 21.28 -8.62 -17.84
CA CYS A 118 21.48 -8.97 -16.43
C CYS A 118 20.28 -8.65 -15.52
N LEU A 119 19.32 -7.83 -15.96
CA LEU A 119 18.12 -7.47 -15.20
C LEU A 119 16.84 -8.12 -15.73
N ALA A 120 16.86 -8.68 -16.95
CA ALA A 120 15.71 -9.33 -17.56
C ALA A 120 15.09 -10.40 -16.64
N TRP A 121 15.93 -11.25 -16.02
CA TRP A 121 15.46 -12.29 -15.10
C TRP A 121 14.67 -11.72 -13.91
N PHE A 122 14.95 -10.50 -13.46
CA PHE A 122 14.32 -9.90 -12.29
C PHE A 122 12.88 -9.44 -12.55
N PHE A 123 12.57 -9.12 -13.81
CA PHE A 123 11.23 -8.68 -14.26
C PHE A 123 10.45 -9.80 -14.95
N GLU A 124 11.14 -10.66 -15.70
CA GLU A 124 10.54 -11.76 -16.43
C GLU A 124 10.05 -12.89 -15.52
N VAL A 125 10.84 -13.23 -14.49
CA VAL A 125 10.55 -14.37 -13.62
C VAL A 125 9.26 -14.11 -12.82
N GLU A 126 8.24 -14.90 -13.13
CA GLU A 126 7.00 -14.97 -12.37
C GLU A 126 7.26 -15.64 -11.01
N SER A 127 7.51 -14.82 -10.00
CA SER A 127 7.79 -15.29 -8.64
C SER A 127 6.65 -16.13 -8.04
N LEU A 128 5.40 -15.89 -8.49
CA LEU A 128 4.25 -16.70 -8.10
C LEU A 128 4.41 -18.18 -8.47
N ASN A 129 5.15 -18.52 -9.53
CA ASN A 129 5.40 -19.93 -9.87
C ASN A 129 6.18 -20.62 -8.75
N CYS A 130 7.18 -19.94 -8.20
CA CYS A 130 7.94 -20.43 -7.05
C CYS A 130 7.06 -20.53 -5.80
N VAL A 131 6.26 -19.50 -5.52
CA VAL A 131 5.36 -19.48 -4.35
C VAL A 131 4.34 -20.62 -4.43
N TRP A 132 3.68 -20.80 -5.58
CA TRP A 132 2.73 -21.88 -5.79
C TRP A 132 3.40 -23.25 -5.73
N SER A 133 4.62 -23.40 -6.26
CA SER A 133 5.39 -24.63 -6.12
C SER A 133 5.66 -24.97 -4.65
N THR A 134 6.02 -23.98 -3.84
CA THR A 134 6.19 -24.16 -2.38
C THR A 134 4.86 -24.51 -1.70
N PHE A 135 3.75 -23.86 -2.07
CA PHE A 135 2.43 -24.17 -1.51
C PHE A 135 1.92 -25.56 -1.91
N GLU A 136 2.16 -25.97 -3.15
CA GLU A 136 1.81 -27.31 -3.64
C GLU A 136 2.61 -28.37 -2.89
N PHE A 137 3.91 -28.12 -2.68
CA PHE A 137 4.79 -28.99 -1.90
C PHE A 137 4.39 -29.08 -0.42
N LEU A 138 4.08 -27.95 0.23
CA LEU A 138 3.79 -27.92 1.68
C LEU A 138 2.35 -28.26 2.05
N PHE A 139 1.38 -27.83 1.24
CA PHE A 139 -0.04 -27.83 1.61
C PHE A 139 -0.94 -28.54 0.59
N THR A 140 -0.40 -29.10 -0.51
CA THR A 140 -1.17 -29.79 -1.57
C THR A 140 -2.25 -28.91 -2.21
N PHE A 141 -2.11 -27.58 -2.14
CA PHE A 141 -3.06 -26.66 -2.80
C PHE A 141 -2.83 -26.65 -4.31
N LYS A 142 -3.88 -26.97 -5.08
CA LYS A 142 -3.84 -26.92 -6.53
C LYS A 142 -3.77 -25.47 -7.02
N ARG A 143 -2.78 -25.17 -7.87
CA ARG A 143 -2.60 -23.86 -8.48
C ARG A 143 -3.83 -23.42 -9.29
N PRO A 144 -4.41 -22.22 -9.04
CA PRO A 144 -5.48 -21.69 -9.87
C PRO A 144 -4.97 -21.32 -11.27
N ARG A 145 -5.81 -21.52 -12.30
CA ARG A 145 -5.53 -21.02 -13.65
C ARG A 145 -5.84 -19.53 -13.68
N TYR A 146 -4.80 -18.73 -13.88
CA TYR A 146 -4.90 -17.27 -14.08
C TYR A 146 -4.07 -16.85 -15.27
N SER A 147 -4.44 -15.73 -15.89
CA SER A 147 -3.66 -15.10 -16.95
C SER A 147 -2.93 -13.88 -16.37
N SER A 148 -1.61 -13.87 -16.52
CA SER A 148 -0.70 -12.79 -16.10
C SER A 148 -0.29 -11.85 -17.24
N LYS A 149 -0.82 -12.07 -18.45
CA LYS A 149 -0.49 -11.25 -19.63
C LYS A 149 -0.98 -9.82 -19.37
N GLU A 150 -0.05 -8.92 -19.10
CA GLU A 150 -0.34 -7.50 -18.94
C GLU A 150 -0.63 -6.92 -20.33
N CYS A 151 -1.82 -6.34 -20.52
CA CYS A 151 -2.14 -5.65 -21.78
C CYS A 151 -1.57 -4.23 -21.70
N VAL A 152 -0.61 -3.93 -22.57
CA VAL A 152 -0.02 -2.60 -22.68
C VAL A 152 -0.98 -1.76 -23.52
N HIS A 153 -1.87 -1.03 -22.86
CA HIS A 153 -2.63 0.00 -23.55
C HIS A 153 -1.95 1.34 -23.36
N ASP A 154 -1.62 1.99 -24.48
CA ASP A 154 -1.01 3.33 -24.60
C ASP A 154 -1.96 4.46 -24.18
N LEU A 155 -2.83 4.23 -23.19
CA LEU A 155 -3.74 5.22 -22.62
C LEU A 155 -3.00 6.43 -22.05
N HIS A 156 -1.71 6.28 -21.70
CA HIS A 156 -0.89 7.37 -21.19
C HIS A 156 -0.53 8.44 -22.24
N ALA A 157 -0.69 8.15 -23.54
CA ALA A 157 -0.41 9.12 -24.60
C ALA A 157 -1.44 10.27 -24.68
N TYR A 158 -2.64 10.09 -24.11
CA TYR A 158 -3.74 11.06 -24.23
C TYR A 158 -4.04 11.88 -22.97
N ALA A 159 -3.50 11.50 -21.81
CA ALA A 159 -3.75 12.23 -20.57
C ALA A 159 -2.71 13.36 -20.38
N SER A 160 -3.04 14.57 -20.86
CA SER A 160 -2.20 15.77 -20.69
C SER A 160 -2.01 16.23 -19.23
N HIS A 161 -2.64 15.55 -18.26
CA HIS A 161 -2.55 15.86 -16.84
C HIS A 161 -2.45 14.59 -15.99
N PRO A 162 -1.65 14.59 -14.91
CA PRO A 162 -1.62 13.47 -13.97
C PRO A 162 -3.01 13.27 -13.36
N LEU A 163 -3.60 12.11 -13.62
CA LEU A 163 -4.91 11.74 -13.09
C LEU A 163 -4.75 11.44 -11.60
N PHE A 164 -5.50 12.17 -10.76
CA PHE A 164 -5.56 11.92 -9.33
C PHE A 164 -6.64 10.88 -9.05
N THR A 165 -6.22 9.64 -8.79
CA THR A 165 -7.13 8.49 -8.61
C THR A 165 -7.56 8.32 -7.15
N TYR A 166 -8.64 7.56 -6.91
CA TYR A 166 -9.07 7.25 -5.53
C TYR A 166 -8.04 6.46 -4.75
N TYR A 167 -7.28 5.61 -5.45
CA TYR A 167 -6.17 4.89 -4.87
C TYR A 167 -5.14 5.86 -4.27
N GLN A 168 -4.72 6.88 -5.04
CA GLN A 168 -3.77 7.87 -4.55
C GLN A 168 -4.30 8.65 -3.34
N LEU A 169 -5.59 9.01 -3.35
CA LEU A 169 -6.23 9.63 -2.18
C LEU A 169 -6.20 8.70 -0.95
N LEU A 170 -6.54 7.42 -1.15
CA LEU A 170 -6.58 6.41 -0.09
C LEU A 170 -5.19 6.20 0.52
N VAL A 171 -4.16 6.09 -0.32
CA VAL A 171 -2.76 5.97 0.14
C VAL A 171 -2.35 7.22 0.92
N CYS A 172 -2.58 8.42 0.37
CA CYS A 172 -2.22 9.68 1.04
C CYS A 172 -2.94 9.87 2.37
N THR A 173 -4.25 9.59 2.42
CA THR A 173 -5.04 9.70 3.65
C THR A 173 -4.56 8.72 4.69
N THR A 174 -4.25 7.47 4.31
CA THR A 174 -3.76 6.46 5.26
C THR A 174 -2.36 6.78 5.78
N VAL A 175 -1.45 7.25 4.92
CA VAL A 175 -0.13 7.70 5.36
C VAL A 175 -0.26 8.87 6.34
N SER A 176 -1.18 9.80 6.07
CA SER A 176 -1.44 10.96 6.93
C SER A 176 -2.03 10.54 8.28
N THR A 177 -3.04 9.66 8.30
CA THR A 177 -3.64 9.17 9.55
C THR A 177 -2.66 8.35 10.36
N PHE A 178 -1.84 7.53 9.71
CA PHE A 178 -0.80 6.75 10.37
C PHE A 178 0.27 7.66 11.00
N GLY A 179 0.77 8.63 10.24
CA GLY A 179 1.72 9.63 10.72
C GLY A 179 1.18 10.46 11.89
N LEU A 180 -0.08 10.91 11.79
CA LEU A 180 -0.74 11.66 12.87
C LEU A 180 -0.96 10.79 14.12
N SER A 181 -1.42 9.55 13.95
CA SER A 181 -1.63 8.61 15.07
C SER A 181 -0.32 8.33 15.79
N LYS A 182 0.77 8.16 15.04
CA LYS A 182 2.12 7.99 15.58
C LYS A 182 2.58 9.24 16.34
N ALA A 183 2.38 10.43 15.79
CA ALA A 183 2.73 11.68 16.46
C ALA A 183 1.94 11.87 17.77
N MET A 184 0.64 11.55 17.76
CA MET A 184 -0.21 11.59 18.95
C MET A 184 0.24 10.58 20.02
N LEU A 185 0.51 9.32 19.64
CA LEU A 185 1.00 8.30 20.57
C LEU A 185 2.37 8.67 21.14
N ALA A 186 3.27 9.19 20.31
CA ALA A 186 4.57 9.70 20.76
C ALA A 186 4.41 10.82 21.78
N TYR A 187 3.44 11.73 21.56
CA TYR A 187 3.14 12.82 22.46
C TYR A 187 2.52 12.36 23.79
N PHE A 188 1.55 11.45 23.74
CA PHE A 188 0.78 11.06 24.94
C PHE A 188 1.44 9.97 25.77
N THR A 189 2.05 8.96 25.15
CA THR A 189 2.35 7.72 25.87
C THR A 189 3.76 7.69 26.47
N ASN A 190 4.69 8.55 26.03
CA ASN A 190 6.12 8.54 26.43
C ASN A 190 6.78 7.13 26.40
N GLN A 191 6.12 6.14 25.80
CA GLN A 191 6.54 4.74 25.72
C GLN A 191 6.79 4.42 24.26
N SER A 192 8.06 4.27 23.92
CA SER A 192 8.53 3.98 22.57
C SER A 192 8.24 2.54 22.13
N VAL A 193 7.99 1.63 23.07
CA VAL A 193 7.78 0.19 22.80
C VAL A 193 6.50 -0.05 22.03
N VAL A 194 5.38 0.41 22.57
CA VAL A 194 4.05 0.17 22.00
C VAL A 194 3.94 0.78 20.61
N MET A 195 4.49 1.98 20.43
CA MET A 195 4.53 2.67 19.15
C MET A 195 5.23 1.86 18.07
N ASN A 196 6.35 1.19 18.39
CA ASN A 196 7.09 0.39 17.41
C ASN A 196 6.38 -0.92 17.05
N TRP A 197 5.68 -1.54 18.00
CA TRP A 197 4.83 -2.71 17.70
C TRP A 197 3.64 -2.36 16.82
N MET A 198 3.06 -1.18 17.04
CA MET A 198 2.00 -0.63 16.22
C MET A 198 2.47 -0.37 14.78
N ASP A 199 3.64 0.25 14.62
CA ASP A 199 4.30 0.42 13.32
C ASP A 199 4.43 -0.91 12.59
N TRP A 200 4.95 -1.94 13.25
CA TRP A 200 5.13 -3.24 12.62
C TRP A 200 3.80 -3.91 12.25
N THR A 201 2.85 -3.95 13.19
CA THR A 201 1.60 -4.71 13.05
C THR A 201 0.66 -4.10 12.02
N PHE A 202 0.62 -2.76 11.90
CA PHE A 202 -0.30 -2.09 11.00
C PHE A 202 0.36 -1.57 9.73
N ALA A 203 1.55 -0.97 9.81
CA ALA A 203 2.15 -0.40 8.62
C ALA A 203 2.53 -1.48 7.61
N VAL A 204 3.02 -2.65 8.05
CA VAL A 204 3.44 -3.72 7.12
C VAL A 204 2.26 -4.31 6.35
N PRO A 205 1.15 -4.75 6.98
CA PRO A 205 0.00 -5.24 6.21
C PRO A 205 -0.65 -4.17 5.36
N THR A 206 -0.81 -2.95 5.89
CA THR A 206 -1.45 -1.86 5.15
C THR A 206 -0.66 -1.45 3.92
N THR A 207 0.65 -1.28 4.03
CA THR A 207 1.52 -0.98 2.87
C THR A 207 1.52 -2.13 1.86
N THR A 208 1.50 -3.38 2.31
CA THR A 208 1.41 -4.55 1.43
C THR A 208 0.07 -4.58 0.67
N ILE A 209 -1.05 -4.30 1.35
CA ILE A 209 -2.37 -4.22 0.72
C ILE A 209 -2.42 -3.10 -0.31
N PHE A 210 -1.91 -1.91 0.02
CA PHE A 210 -1.87 -0.80 -0.94
C PHE A 210 -0.98 -1.10 -2.11
N TYR A 211 0.19 -1.69 -1.87
CA TYR A 211 1.06 -2.12 -2.94
C TYR A 211 0.33 -3.05 -3.92
N ILE A 212 -0.36 -4.07 -3.41
CA ILE A 212 -1.16 -4.99 -4.22
C ILE A 212 -2.28 -4.24 -4.97
N LEU A 213 -3.01 -3.34 -4.31
CA LEU A 213 -4.06 -2.53 -4.95
C LEU A 213 -3.48 -1.63 -6.05
N GLY A 214 -2.32 -1.02 -5.84
CA GLY A 214 -1.63 -0.21 -6.85
C GLY A 214 -1.27 -1.02 -8.08
N LEU A 215 -0.97 -2.32 -7.96
CA LEU A 215 -0.75 -3.18 -9.13
C LEU A 215 -2.01 -3.33 -10.00
N TYR A 216 -3.21 -3.24 -9.41
CA TYR A 216 -4.47 -3.26 -10.16
C TYR A 216 -4.76 -1.94 -10.86
N GLU A 217 -4.27 -0.80 -10.36
CA GLU A 217 -4.43 0.52 -11.01
C GLU A 217 -3.82 0.53 -12.42
N TYR A 218 -2.66 -0.11 -12.58
CA TYR A 218 -1.93 -0.11 -13.85
C TYR A 218 -2.61 -0.91 -14.96
N ASN A 219 -3.53 -1.82 -14.64
CA ASN A 219 -4.28 -2.54 -15.67
C ASN A 219 -5.75 -2.15 -15.65
N ASN A 220 -6.05 -1.15 -16.47
CA ASN A 220 -7.38 -0.60 -16.67
C ASN A 220 -8.42 -1.62 -17.19
N ASN A 221 -7.97 -2.77 -17.72
CA ASN A 221 -8.87 -3.78 -18.27
C ASN A 221 -9.45 -4.72 -17.20
N ALA A 222 -8.96 -4.65 -15.96
CA ALA A 222 -9.57 -5.36 -14.86
C ALA A 222 -10.91 -4.71 -14.51
N ARG A 223 -12.00 -5.23 -15.09
CA ARG A 223 -13.41 -4.90 -14.78
C ARG A 223 -13.79 -4.98 -13.28
N ILE A 224 -12.83 -5.34 -12.42
CA ILE A 224 -13.04 -5.60 -11.00
C ILE A 224 -13.55 -4.34 -10.30
N TRP A 225 -12.95 -3.15 -10.51
CA TRP A 225 -13.42 -1.87 -9.92
C TRP A 225 -13.14 -0.62 -10.80
N PRO A 226 -13.86 -0.45 -11.92
CA PRO A 226 -13.68 0.73 -12.78
C PRO A 226 -13.97 2.05 -12.05
N SER A 227 -14.93 2.07 -11.11
CA SER A 227 -15.29 3.29 -10.35
C SER A 227 -14.15 3.82 -9.48
N PHE A 228 -13.21 2.97 -9.08
CA PHE A 228 -12.10 3.34 -8.21
C PHE A 228 -10.93 3.94 -9.02
N TYR A 229 -10.69 3.47 -10.23
CA TYR A 229 -9.51 3.86 -11.03
C TYR A 229 -9.81 4.83 -12.19
N LEU A 230 -10.99 4.76 -12.82
CA LEU A 230 -11.24 5.48 -14.08
C LEU A 230 -11.82 6.90 -13.93
N TYR A 231 -12.46 7.21 -12.80
CA TYR A 231 -13.28 8.42 -12.73
C TYR A 231 -12.45 9.64 -12.29
N ASP A 232 -12.09 10.52 -13.23
CA ASP A 232 -11.45 11.82 -12.93
C ASP A 232 -12.42 12.67 -12.09
N ARG A 233 -12.11 12.85 -10.80
CA ARG A 233 -12.98 13.50 -9.81
C ARG A 233 -12.40 14.79 -9.27
N LYS A 234 -11.77 15.61 -10.10
CA LYS A 234 -11.35 16.99 -9.75
C LYS A 234 -12.41 17.78 -8.98
N ARG A 235 -13.69 17.61 -9.30
CA ARG A 235 -14.82 18.28 -8.60
C ARG A 235 -15.14 17.66 -7.24
N ALA A 236 -14.99 16.35 -7.07
CA ALA A 236 -15.15 15.72 -5.75
C ALA A 236 -13.91 15.90 -4.86
N LEU A 237 -12.76 16.23 -5.45
CA LEU A 237 -11.55 16.61 -4.72
C LEU A 237 -11.75 17.93 -3.95
N SER A 238 -12.38 18.95 -4.55
CA SER A 238 -12.58 20.23 -3.85
C SER A 238 -13.57 20.14 -2.69
N LEU A 239 -14.68 19.41 -2.85
CA LEU A 239 -15.61 19.14 -1.74
C LEU A 239 -15.07 18.08 -0.76
N GLY A 240 -14.40 17.08 -1.32
CA GLY A 240 -13.88 15.93 -0.59
C GLY A 240 -12.64 16.26 0.23
N LEU A 241 -11.84 17.28 -0.08
CA LEU A 241 -10.71 17.67 0.77
C LEU A 241 -11.18 18.16 2.15
N MET A 242 -12.25 18.96 2.23
CA MET A 242 -12.77 19.40 3.52
C MET A 242 -13.42 18.24 4.30
N SER A 243 -14.19 17.38 3.62
CA SER A 243 -14.81 16.21 4.24
C SER A 243 -13.79 15.12 4.62
N SER A 244 -12.79 14.87 3.78
CA SER A 244 -11.75 13.86 4.01
C SER A 244 -10.80 14.25 5.12
N ILE A 245 -10.53 15.53 5.36
CA ILE A 245 -9.79 15.97 6.56
C ILE A 245 -10.58 15.57 7.82
N GLY A 246 -11.90 15.81 7.85
CA GLY A 246 -12.76 15.39 8.95
C GLY A 246 -12.78 13.86 9.13
N ILE A 247 -12.95 13.11 8.04
CA ILE A 247 -12.97 11.65 8.06
C ILE A 247 -11.60 11.09 8.47
N THR A 248 -10.50 11.64 7.98
CA THR A 248 -9.14 11.19 8.35
C THR A 248 -8.85 11.46 9.81
N ILE A 249 -9.18 12.64 10.32
CA ILE A 249 -9.04 12.94 11.75
C ILE A 249 -9.92 12.00 12.58
N SER A 250 -11.18 11.77 12.18
CA SER A 250 -12.09 10.87 12.87
C SER A 250 -11.58 9.42 12.88
N LEU A 251 -11.12 8.91 11.74
CA LEU A 251 -10.54 7.57 11.64
C LEU A 251 -9.24 7.45 12.43
N ALA A 252 -8.37 8.46 12.41
CA ALA A 252 -7.16 8.50 13.23
C ALA A 252 -7.50 8.47 14.72
N CYS A 253 -8.52 9.22 15.15
CA CYS A 253 -9.02 9.21 16.52
C CYS A 253 -9.60 7.84 16.91
N ILE A 254 -10.44 7.23 16.06
CA ILE A 254 -11.03 5.91 16.32
C ILE A 254 -9.93 4.84 16.39
N LEU A 255 -8.99 4.85 15.45
CA LEU A 255 -7.85 3.93 15.47
C LEU A 255 -7.00 4.14 16.72
N GLY A 256 -6.66 5.38 17.06
CA GLY A 256 -5.95 5.72 18.29
C GLY A 256 -6.65 5.21 19.55
N ILE A 257 -7.97 5.41 19.65
CA ILE A 257 -8.79 4.92 20.78
C ILE A 257 -8.83 3.39 20.81
N SER A 258 -9.00 2.73 19.65
CA SER A 258 -9.07 1.27 19.57
C SER A 258 -7.76 0.61 19.98
N VAL A 259 -6.64 1.19 19.57
CA VAL A 259 -5.28 0.75 19.90
C VAL A 259 -5.00 0.98 21.37
N PHE A 260 -5.35 2.15 21.88
CA PHE A 260 -5.24 2.47 23.30
C PHE A 260 -6.08 1.51 24.14
N GLY A 261 -7.33 1.23 23.73
CA GLY A 261 -8.19 0.25 24.38
C GLY A 261 -7.59 -1.16 24.37
N PHE A 262 -7.08 -1.62 23.22
CA PHE A 262 -6.42 -2.92 23.10
C PHE A 262 -5.18 -3.01 23.98
N TYR A 263 -4.37 -1.95 24.05
CA TYR A 263 -3.23 -1.85 24.94
C TYR A 263 -3.63 -1.94 26.42
N TYR A 264 -4.68 -1.23 26.85
CA TYR A 264 -5.14 -1.32 28.25
C TYR A 264 -5.63 -2.72 28.62
N VAL A 265 -6.30 -3.40 27.69
CA VAL A 265 -6.84 -4.75 27.90
C VAL A 265 -5.72 -5.80 27.92
N TRP A 266 -4.76 -5.72 27.00
CA TRP A 266 -3.72 -6.74 26.85
C TRP A 266 -2.44 -6.46 27.63
N GLY A 267 -2.11 -5.17 27.80
CA GLY A 267 -0.88 -4.68 28.40
C GLY A 267 -0.96 -4.44 29.90
N SER A 268 -1.89 -5.04 30.62
CA SER A 268 -1.90 -5.06 32.10
C SER A 268 -1.17 -6.34 32.57
N PRO A 269 0.18 -6.32 32.74
CA PRO A 269 0.95 -7.51 33.11
C PRO A 269 0.74 -7.85 34.59
N ASP A 270 0.28 -6.87 35.37
CA ASP A 270 0.03 -6.92 36.80
C ASP A 270 -1.05 -7.95 37.21
N ILE A 271 -1.80 -8.54 36.25
CA ILE A 271 -2.81 -9.58 36.54
C ILE A 271 -2.19 -10.99 36.56
N LEU A 272 -1.01 -11.18 35.97
CA LEU A 272 -0.36 -12.49 35.85
C LEU A 272 0.92 -12.65 36.66
N GLU A 273 1.35 -11.60 37.38
CA GLU A 273 2.36 -11.75 38.42
C GLU A 273 1.71 -12.47 39.62
N LYS A 274 1.71 -13.80 39.52
CA LYS A 274 1.36 -14.72 40.60
C LYS A 274 2.05 -14.21 41.86
N PRO A 275 1.33 -13.97 42.97
CA PRO A 275 1.98 -13.69 44.23
C PRO A 275 2.93 -14.85 44.51
N SER A 276 4.23 -14.58 44.43
CA SER A 276 5.25 -15.45 44.94
C SER A 276 4.87 -15.75 46.39
N ARG A 277 4.38 -16.97 46.63
CA ARG A 277 4.14 -17.49 47.97
C ARG A 277 5.49 -17.56 48.65
N HIS A 278 5.91 -16.45 49.24
CA HIS A 278 6.78 -16.53 50.38
C HIS A 278 5.89 -16.93 51.56
N ASP A 279 5.92 -18.22 51.87
CA ASP A 279 5.41 -18.78 53.13
C ASP A 279 6.20 -18.14 54.28
N SER A 280 5.73 -17.00 54.75
CA SER A 280 6.14 -16.34 55.98
C SER A 280 4.90 -16.25 56.86
N LYS A 281 4.62 -17.34 57.58
CA LYS A 281 3.80 -17.28 58.80
C LYS A 281 4.45 -16.24 59.70
N ASP A 282 3.68 -15.23 60.10
CA ASP A 282 3.94 -14.29 61.23
C ASP A 282 3.92 -12.78 60.93
N SER A 283 3.15 -12.30 59.94
CA SER A 283 2.72 -10.89 59.95
C SER A 283 1.22 -10.73 59.74
N LYS A 284 0.48 -10.80 60.85
CA LYS A 284 -0.87 -10.25 60.93
C LYS A 284 -0.77 -8.72 60.90
N GLU A 285 -1.70 -8.09 60.18
CA GLU A 285 -2.00 -6.65 60.18
C GLU A 285 -0.99 -5.69 59.55
N PHE A 286 -0.96 -5.66 58.21
CA PHE A 286 -0.77 -4.37 57.52
C PHE A 286 -1.56 -4.36 56.21
N VAL A 287 -2.85 -4.02 56.32
CA VAL A 287 -3.76 -3.89 55.16
C VAL A 287 -3.44 -2.58 54.43
N ILE A 288 -2.89 -2.73 53.23
CA ILE A 288 -2.26 -1.69 52.41
C ILE A 288 -3.31 -0.72 51.80
N PRO A 289 -3.36 0.57 52.21
CA PRO A 289 -4.23 1.59 51.60
C PRO A 289 -3.92 1.91 50.12
N HIS A 290 -2.82 1.39 49.57
CA HIS A 290 -2.41 1.59 48.19
C HIS A 290 -3.31 0.85 47.16
N LEU A 291 -3.92 -0.28 47.53
CA LEU A 291 -4.81 -1.04 46.63
C LEU A 291 -6.15 -0.32 46.39
N ARG A 292 -6.66 0.43 47.38
CA ARG A 292 -7.92 1.21 47.24
C ARG A 292 -7.76 2.39 46.26
N ARG A 293 -6.58 3.01 46.16
CA ARG A 293 -6.33 4.07 45.16
C ARG A 293 -6.33 3.54 43.71
N ARG A 294 -5.78 2.33 43.48
CA ARG A 294 -5.74 1.74 42.11
C ARG A 294 -7.12 1.31 41.60
N LEU A 295 -7.99 0.82 42.48
CA LEU A 295 -9.39 0.49 42.12
C LEU A 295 -10.22 1.72 41.76
N ASN A 296 -9.96 2.87 42.38
CA ASN A 296 -10.65 4.11 42.05
C ASN A 296 -10.14 4.74 40.74
N SER A 297 -8.86 4.56 40.37
CA SER A 297 -8.38 5.06 39.07
C SER A 297 -8.93 4.26 37.89
N LEU A 298 -9.15 2.94 38.05
CA LEU A 298 -9.76 2.08 37.04
C LEU A 298 -11.24 2.41 36.76
N LYS A 299 -11.99 2.87 37.78
CA LYS A 299 -13.36 3.37 37.57
C LYS A 299 -13.41 4.68 36.78
N ILE A 300 -12.42 5.55 36.96
CA ILE A 300 -12.35 6.83 36.25
C ILE A 300 -12.03 6.61 34.77
N SER A 301 -11.15 5.64 34.43
CA SER A 301 -10.86 5.30 33.04
C SER A 301 -12.05 4.69 32.31
N ASP A 302 -12.87 3.87 32.96
CA ASP A 302 -14.06 3.28 32.33
C ASP A 302 -15.14 4.34 32.03
N VAL A 303 -15.31 5.32 32.93
CA VAL A 303 -16.21 6.46 32.70
C VAL A 303 -15.70 7.34 31.56
N ALA A 304 -14.40 7.65 31.52
CA ALA A 304 -13.82 8.42 30.42
C ALA A 304 -14.02 7.71 29.08
N LEU A 305 -13.73 6.41 29.00
CA LEU A 305 -13.81 5.63 27.77
C LEU A 305 -15.24 5.50 27.24
N ARG A 306 -16.24 5.31 28.13
CA ARG A 306 -17.67 5.34 27.74
C ARG A 306 -18.13 6.71 27.27
N THR A 307 -17.58 7.77 27.85
CA THR A 307 -17.93 9.15 27.49
C THR A 307 -17.34 9.49 26.12
N THR A 308 -16.06 9.20 25.89
CA THR A 308 -15.40 9.38 24.59
C THR A 308 -16.09 8.56 23.51
N PHE A 309 -16.46 7.30 23.77
CA PHE A 309 -17.20 6.47 22.82
C PHE A 309 -18.56 7.07 22.43
N LYS A 310 -19.32 7.61 23.40
CA LYS A 310 -20.59 8.31 23.11
C LYS A 310 -20.39 9.54 22.23
N TYR A 311 -19.38 10.35 22.50
CA TYR A 311 -19.10 11.55 21.70
C TYR A 311 -18.61 11.20 20.28
N THR A 312 -17.77 10.18 20.13
CA THR A 312 -17.30 9.72 18.82
C THR A 312 -18.44 9.17 17.98
N VAL A 313 -19.34 8.37 18.56
CA VAL A 313 -20.54 7.87 17.85
C VAL A 313 -21.44 9.02 17.44
N HIS A 314 -21.63 10.03 18.29
CA HIS A 314 -22.46 11.19 17.94
C HIS A 314 -21.87 12.03 16.80
N ILE A 315 -20.54 12.22 16.77
CA ILE A 315 -19.86 12.96 15.69
C ILE A 315 -19.93 12.21 14.37
N VAL A 316 -19.79 10.87 14.40
CA VAL A 316 -19.87 10.02 13.20
C VAL A 316 -21.30 9.92 12.66
N VAL A 317 -22.33 10.00 13.50
CA VAL A 317 -23.74 9.96 13.06
C VAL A 317 -24.22 11.31 12.52
N ILE A 318 -23.57 12.42 12.91
CA ILE A 318 -23.91 13.78 12.45
C ILE A 318 -23.14 14.19 11.18
N SER A 319 -22.02 13.53 10.88
CA SER A 319 -21.17 13.79 9.70
C SER A 319 -21.58 12.93 8.50
#